data_AF-A0A536FP80-F1
#
_entry.id   AF-A0A536FP80-F1
#
_cell.length_a   1.000
_cell.length_b   1.000
_cell.length_c   1.000
_cell.angle_alpha   90.00
_cell.angle_beta   90.00
_cell.angle_gamma   90.00
#
_symmetry.space_group_name_H-M   'P 1'
#
loop_
_entity.id
_entity.type
_entity.pdbx_description
1 polymer ?
#
loop_
_entity_poly.entity_id
_entity_poly.type
_entity_poly.pdbx_seq_one_letter_code
_entity_poly.pdbx_strand_id
1 'polypeptide(L)'
;MGLLTGIVADNVLPLTLVGFLGGAIGSIYVHRLERLGQWVTAGILVAGAQFVTLVSLSLIERHQSLDEILTIGVLALINGLLSALIAAGLLTWLGEITHVVTPMKLLELMTPNNPLLKRLMVSAPGTYNHSIVAANLAEAAAEAVGANPVLARVGCYFHDIGKIRRPHFFVENQADIGNIHENLSPTTSSDILNAHVTEGVELLKQYHFPTTIREIVQQHQGTTVKRYFYRQALEQGLDVREDDFRYPGPRPRSKEAAIVMIADTVEASARTLKDRSTEGIRDHVHRMLQGFVRDGQLDECDLSFRDLHLVEEAMANMVVSIYHARIEYPAAVAETARGGAAVDTTGGGHDGTLDAEDKTIPLPRPAPRPRPSPS
;
A
#
# COMPACT_ATOMS: atom_id res chain seq x y z
N MET A 1 -26.31 -12.96 22.35
CA MET A 1 -27.35 -11.96 22.64
C MET A 1 -28.75 -12.49 22.40
N GLY A 2 -29.11 -12.97 21.20
CA GLY A 2 -30.47 -13.47 20.90
C GLY A 2 -31.05 -14.52 21.87
N LEU A 3 -30.25 -15.51 22.25
CA LEU A 3 -30.63 -16.52 23.27
C LEU A 3 -30.87 -15.88 24.65
N LEU A 4 -30.03 -14.92 25.05
CA LEU A 4 -30.14 -14.24 26.35
C LEU A 4 -31.36 -13.32 26.40
N THR A 5 -31.65 -12.58 25.33
CA THR A 5 -32.84 -11.72 25.23
C THR A 5 -34.12 -12.55 25.28
N GLY A 6 -34.10 -13.75 24.69
CA GLY A 6 -35.20 -14.72 24.79
C GLY A 6 -35.48 -15.18 26.21
N ILE A 7 -34.42 -15.56 26.93
CA ILE A 7 -34.52 -16.03 28.32
C ILE A 7 -34.98 -14.91 29.26
N VAL A 8 -34.46 -13.68 29.08
CA VAL A 8 -34.83 -12.52 29.91
C VAL A 8 -36.26 -12.07 29.64
N ALA A 9 -36.78 -12.25 28.42
CA ALA A 9 -38.17 -11.97 28.07
C ALA A 9 -39.08 -13.18 28.32
N ASP A 10 -38.91 -13.90 29.43
CA ASP A 10 -39.77 -15.05 29.81
C ASP A 10 -39.88 -16.17 28.75
N ASN A 11 -38.77 -16.50 28.08
CA ASN A 11 -38.70 -17.51 27.01
C ASN A 11 -39.57 -17.21 25.79
N VAL A 12 -39.73 -15.93 25.43
CA VAL A 12 -40.38 -15.53 24.17
C VAL A 12 -39.60 -16.09 22.97
N LEU A 13 -40.12 -17.19 22.43
CA LEU A 13 -39.53 -17.94 21.32
C LEU A 13 -39.30 -17.08 20.06
N PRO A 14 -40.22 -16.19 19.64
CA PRO A 14 -39.99 -15.30 18.50
C PRO A 14 -38.75 -14.41 18.66
N LEU A 15 -38.59 -13.79 19.84
CA LEU A 15 -37.46 -12.90 20.11
C LEU A 15 -36.13 -13.66 20.11
N THR A 16 -36.16 -14.89 20.61
CA THR A 16 -35.00 -15.80 20.63
C THR A 16 -34.54 -16.15 19.22
N LEU A 17 -35.48 -16.60 18.37
CA LEU A 17 -35.19 -17.05 17.01
C LEU A 17 -34.73 -15.91 16.11
N VAL A 18 -35.39 -14.75 16.19
CA VAL A 18 -35.02 -13.55 15.42
C VAL A 18 -33.61 -13.08 15.76
N GLY A 19 -33.29 -13.00 17.06
CA GLY A 19 -31.97 -12.57 17.51
C GLY A 19 -30.87 -13.58 17.18
N PHE A 20 -31.14 -14.88 17.29
CA PHE A 20 -30.18 -15.94 17.00
C PHE A 20 -29.91 -16.09 15.50
N LEU A 21 -30.95 -16.23 14.68
CA LEU A 21 -30.81 -16.44 13.23
C LEU A 21 -30.26 -15.18 12.55
N GLY A 22 -30.73 -14.00 12.93
CA GLY A 22 -30.20 -12.73 12.43
C GLY A 22 -28.72 -12.55 12.79
N GLY A 23 -28.34 -12.86 14.03
CA GLY A 23 -26.95 -12.79 14.49
C GLY A 23 -26.04 -13.81 13.79
N ALA A 24 -26.50 -15.03 13.58
CA ALA A 24 -25.73 -16.08 12.89
C ALA A 24 -25.49 -15.73 11.42
N ILE A 25 -26.55 -15.32 10.69
CA ILE A 25 -26.44 -14.92 9.28
C ILE A 25 -25.54 -13.69 9.13
N GLY A 26 -25.72 -12.69 10.01
CA GLY A 26 -24.85 -11.52 10.06
C GLY A 26 -23.39 -11.92 10.28
N SER A 27 -23.10 -12.76 11.26
CA SER A 27 -21.73 -13.20 11.58
C SER A 27 -21.06 -13.96 10.43
N ILE A 28 -21.79 -14.83 9.73
CA ILE A 28 -21.24 -15.61 8.61
C ILE A 28 -20.90 -14.70 7.44
N TYR A 29 -21.76 -13.75 7.11
CA TYR A 29 -21.58 -12.87 5.95
C TYR A 29 -20.58 -11.74 6.21
N VAL A 30 -20.48 -11.28 7.45
CA VAL A 30 -19.57 -10.20 7.87
C VAL A 30 -18.10 -10.65 7.91
N HIS A 31 -17.82 -11.95 7.93
CA HIS A 31 -16.46 -12.49 8.04
C HIS A 31 -15.53 -12.17 6.84
N ARG A 32 -16.07 -11.68 5.71
CA ARG A 32 -15.29 -11.38 4.48
C ARG A 32 -15.64 -10.03 3.86
N LEU A 33 -15.86 -9.00 4.69
CA LEU A 33 -16.22 -7.67 4.18
C LEU A 33 -14.98 -6.87 3.81
N GLU A 34 -14.71 -6.80 2.50
CA GLU A 34 -13.69 -5.95 1.90
C GLU A 34 -14.31 -4.68 1.27
N ARG A 35 -15.63 -4.67 1.03
CA ARG A 35 -16.34 -3.59 0.33
C ARG A 35 -17.59 -3.12 1.06
N LEU A 36 -17.87 -1.82 1.00
CA LEU A 36 -19.10 -1.19 1.51
C LEU A 36 -20.38 -1.86 0.98
N GLY A 37 -20.39 -2.29 -0.28
CA GLY A 37 -21.54 -2.98 -0.87
C GLY A 37 -21.90 -4.30 -0.16
N GLN A 38 -20.91 -5.00 0.41
CA GLN A 38 -21.16 -6.25 1.11
C GLN A 38 -21.82 -6.01 2.50
N TRP A 39 -21.61 -4.84 3.12
CA TRP A 39 -22.35 -4.44 4.33
C TRP A 39 -23.85 -4.26 4.04
N VAL A 40 -24.18 -3.66 2.90
CA VAL A 40 -25.57 -3.51 2.45
C VAL A 40 -26.19 -4.88 2.18
N THR A 41 -25.48 -5.78 1.50
CA THR A 41 -25.95 -7.14 1.28
C THR A 41 -26.16 -7.91 2.58
N ALA A 42 -25.23 -7.78 3.55
CA ALA A 42 -25.38 -8.38 4.88
C ALA A 42 -26.65 -7.88 5.57
N GLY A 43 -26.89 -6.56 5.53
CA GLY A 43 -28.10 -5.95 6.11
C GLY A 43 -29.39 -6.44 5.45
N ILE A 44 -29.41 -6.55 4.12
CA ILE A 44 -30.56 -7.09 3.37
C ILE A 44 -30.81 -8.55 3.74
N LEU A 45 -29.76 -9.38 3.84
CA LEU A 45 -29.89 -10.79 4.20
C LEU A 45 -30.40 -10.98 5.63
N VAL A 46 -29.89 -10.19 6.59
CA VAL A 46 -30.38 -10.20 7.97
C VAL A 46 -31.83 -9.75 8.03
N ALA A 47 -32.19 -8.65 7.36
CA ALA A 47 -33.57 -8.15 7.29
C ALA A 47 -34.52 -9.20 6.68
N GLY A 48 -34.13 -9.85 5.59
CA GLY A 48 -34.90 -10.91 4.95
C GLY A 48 -35.06 -12.14 5.84
N ALA A 49 -34.02 -12.55 6.55
CA ALA A 49 -34.10 -13.67 7.48
C ALA A 49 -35.03 -13.37 8.67
N GLN A 50 -34.96 -12.14 9.22
CA GLN A 50 -35.87 -11.69 10.28
C GLN A 50 -37.32 -11.63 9.78
N PHE A 51 -37.54 -11.11 8.57
CA PHE A 51 -38.86 -11.10 7.93
C PHE A 51 -39.44 -12.51 7.80
N VAL A 52 -38.70 -13.44 7.19
CA VAL A 52 -39.15 -14.83 6.99
C VAL A 52 -39.44 -15.49 8.34
N THR A 53 -38.58 -15.29 9.34
CA THR A 53 -38.76 -15.87 10.68
C THR A 53 -40.04 -15.36 11.34
N LEU A 54 -40.24 -14.04 11.39
CA LEU A 54 -41.39 -13.43 12.05
C LEU A 54 -42.71 -13.73 11.33
N VAL A 55 -42.73 -13.67 9.99
CA VAL A 55 -43.92 -14.01 9.20
C VAL A 55 -44.26 -15.50 9.36
N SER A 56 -43.27 -16.39 9.36
CA SER A 56 -43.50 -17.82 9.57
C SER A 56 -44.12 -18.12 10.93
N LEU A 57 -43.60 -17.49 12.00
CA LEU A 57 -44.16 -17.63 13.35
C LEU A 57 -45.58 -17.07 13.44
N SER A 58 -45.82 -15.91 12.83
CA SER A 58 -47.13 -15.25 12.77
C SER A 58 -48.19 -16.14 12.09
N LEU A 59 -47.81 -16.82 11.00
CA LEU A 59 -48.68 -17.77 10.29
C LEU A 59 -48.97 -19.05 11.11
N ILE A 60 -48.02 -19.48 11.95
CA ILE A 60 -48.18 -20.65 12.83
C ILE A 60 -49.14 -20.32 13.98
N GLU A 61 -49.05 -19.11 14.55
CA GLU A 61 -49.88 -18.70 15.67
C GLU A 61 -51.36 -18.54 15.30
N ARG A 62 -51.71 -18.39 14.01
CA ARG A 62 -53.09 -18.41 13.45
C ARG A 62 -54.13 -17.43 14.03
N HIS A 63 -53.75 -16.58 14.99
CA HIS A 63 -54.64 -15.59 15.62
C HIS A 63 -54.49 -14.17 15.05
N GLN A 64 -53.59 -13.97 14.08
CA GLN A 64 -53.27 -12.66 13.53
C GLN A 64 -53.93 -12.43 12.17
N SER A 65 -54.40 -11.21 11.96
CA SER A 65 -54.92 -10.71 10.67
C SER A 65 -53.80 -10.50 9.65
N LEU A 66 -54.15 -10.46 8.36
CA LEU A 66 -53.18 -10.19 7.29
C LEU A 66 -52.47 -8.82 7.47
N ASP A 67 -53.21 -7.81 7.95
CA ASP A 67 -52.65 -6.47 8.19
C ASP A 67 -51.60 -6.48 9.32
N GLU A 68 -51.82 -7.26 10.38
CA GLU A 68 -50.85 -7.44 11.46
C GLU A 68 -49.58 -8.15 10.97
N ILE A 69 -49.73 -9.22 10.16
CA ILE A 69 -48.60 -9.96 9.59
C ILE A 69 -47.76 -9.05 8.67
N LEU A 70 -48.41 -8.26 7.81
CA LEU A 70 -47.73 -7.31 6.93
C LEU A 70 -47.01 -6.23 7.73
N THR A 71 -47.64 -5.72 8.80
CA THR A 71 -47.03 -4.72 9.68
C THR A 71 -45.79 -5.27 10.38
N ILE A 72 -45.87 -6.49 10.93
CA ILE A 72 -44.73 -7.19 11.56
C ILE A 72 -43.60 -7.39 10.54
N GLY A 73 -43.93 -7.81 9.32
CA GLY A 73 -42.97 -7.98 8.24
C GLY A 73 -42.23 -6.67 7.89
N VAL A 74 -42.96 -5.57 7.69
CA VAL A 74 -42.36 -4.27 7.39
C VAL A 74 -41.46 -3.81 8.54
N LEU A 75 -41.91 -3.95 9.79
CA LEU A 75 -41.10 -3.60 10.97
C LEU A 75 -39.84 -4.47 11.07
N ALA A 76 -39.91 -5.76 10.73
CA ALA A 76 -38.77 -6.66 10.69
C ALA A 76 -37.72 -6.20 9.66
N LEU A 77 -38.17 -5.78 8.47
CA LEU A 77 -37.29 -5.25 7.43
C LEU A 77 -36.61 -3.95 7.86
N ILE A 78 -37.37 -3.00 8.43
CA ILE A 78 -36.84 -1.75 8.96
C ILE A 78 -35.82 -2.03 10.06
N ASN A 79 -36.15 -2.94 11.00
CA ASN A 79 -35.25 -3.32 12.09
C ASN A 79 -33.93 -3.91 11.58
N GLY A 80 -33.98 -4.84 10.62
CA GLY A 80 -32.77 -5.44 10.06
C GLY A 80 -31.87 -4.42 9.36
N LEU A 81 -32.46 -3.53 8.56
CA LEU A 81 -31.74 -2.46 7.88
C LEU A 81 -31.13 -1.45 8.87
N LEU A 82 -31.91 -1.01 9.85
CA LEU A 82 -31.44 -0.07 10.88
C LEU A 82 -30.35 -0.69 11.74
N SER A 83 -30.47 -1.96 12.10
CA SER A 83 -29.45 -2.70 12.85
C SER A 83 -28.13 -2.78 12.07
N ALA A 84 -28.19 -3.02 10.75
CA ALA A 84 -27.00 -3.04 9.90
C ALA A 84 -26.33 -1.66 9.81
N LEU A 85 -27.11 -0.57 9.70
CA LEU A 85 -26.59 0.80 9.72
C LEU A 85 -25.91 1.14 11.05
N ILE A 86 -26.56 0.80 12.18
CA ILE A 86 -25.99 1.00 13.52
C ILE A 86 -24.71 0.19 13.67
N ALA A 87 -24.68 -1.08 13.22
CA ALA A 87 -23.49 -1.91 13.30
C ALA A 87 -22.32 -1.34 12.47
N ALA A 88 -22.57 -0.86 11.24
CA ALA A 88 -21.56 -0.25 10.40
C ALA A 88 -21.01 1.06 11.02
N GLY A 89 -21.88 1.91 11.57
CA GLY A 89 -21.48 3.12 12.29
C GLY A 89 -20.67 2.80 13.54
N LEU A 90 -21.13 1.83 14.34
CA LEU A 90 -20.46 1.43 15.57
C LEU A 90 -19.08 0.82 15.28
N LEU A 91 -18.93 -0.01 14.25
CA LEU A 91 -17.63 -0.55 13.86
C LEU A 91 -16.64 0.56 13.48
N THR A 92 -17.10 1.56 12.73
CA THR A 92 -16.28 2.71 12.34
C THR A 92 -15.81 3.48 13.57
N TRP A 93 -16.74 3.80 14.46
CA TRP A 93 -16.46 4.52 15.71
C TRP A 93 -15.55 3.71 16.66
N LEU A 94 -15.79 2.41 16.80
CA LEU A 94 -14.97 1.54 17.64
C LEU A 94 -13.55 1.39 17.08
N GLY A 95 -13.40 1.35 15.75
CA GLY A 95 -12.10 1.34 15.08
C GLY A 95 -11.27 2.60 15.38
N GLU A 96 -11.90 3.76 15.44
CA GLU A 96 -11.23 5.02 15.80
C GLU A 96 -10.73 5.02 17.25
N ILE A 97 -11.52 4.51 18.19
CA ILE A 97 -11.16 4.47 19.61
C ILE A 97 -10.09 3.40 19.89
N THR A 98 -10.21 2.24 19.24
CA THR A 98 -9.33 1.09 19.49
C THR A 98 -8.04 1.14 18.67
N HIS A 99 -7.94 2.06 17.70
CA HIS A 99 -6.82 2.13 16.74
C HIS A 99 -6.53 0.78 16.05
N VAL A 100 -7.56 -0.05 15.87
CA VAL A 100 -7.49 -1.34 15.19
C VAL A 100 -7.54 -1.10 13.68
N VAL A 101 -6.70 -1.84 12.95
CA VAL A 101 -6.69 -1.78 11.50
C VAL A 101 -7.92 -2.47 10.92
N THR A 102 -8.71 -1.74 10.13
CA THR A 102 -9.82 -2.29 9.34
C THR A 102 -9.52 -2.13 7.84
N PRO A 103 -10.10 -2.97 6.97
CA PRO A 103 -9.93 -2.81 5.52
C PRO A 103 -10.28 -1.40 5.03
N MET A 104 -11.36 -0.82 5.57
CA MET A 104 -11.78 0.55 5.27
C MET A 104 -10.74 1.59 5.70
N LYS A 105 -10.15 1.42 6.90
CA LYS A 105 -9.10 2.34 7.37
C LYS A 105 -7.85 2.26 6.50
N LEU A 106 -7.46 1.06 6.04
CA LEU A 106 -6.33 0.91 5.13
C LEU A 106 -6.59 1.64 3.80
N LEU A 107 -7.78 1.50 3.23
CA LEU A 107 -8.16 2.22 2.00
C LEU A 107 -8.14 3.74 2.18
N GLU A 108 -8.58 4.25 3.33
CA GLU A 108 -8.49 5.68 3.68
C GLU A 108 -7.04 6.17 3.73
N LEU A 109 -6.16 5.40 4.39
CA LEU A 109 -4.73 5.71 4.51
C LEU A 109 -3.99 5.66 3.17
N MET A 110 -4.45 4.85 2.23
CA MET A 110 -3.87 4.79 0.88
C MET A 110 -4.17 6.01 0.01
N THR A 111 -5.14 6.84 0.39
CA THR A 111 -5.53 7.97 -0.46
C THR A 111 -4.39 9.00 -0.55
N PRO A 112 -4.04 9.49 -1.76
CA PRO A 112 -3.08 10.59 -1.93
C PRO A 112 -3.51 11.88 -1.22
N ASN A 113 -4.77 11.96 -0.78
CA ASN A 113 -5.30 13.07 -0.01
C ASN A 113 -4.97 13.03 1.47
N ASN A 114 -4.42 11.92 1.98
CA ASN A 114 -3.96 11.80 3.35
C ASN A 114 -2.97 12.95 3.69
N PRO A 115 -3.23 13.75 4.75
CA PRO A 115 -2.41 14.92 5.08
C PRO A 115 -0.93 14.59 5.30
N LEU A 116 -0.65 13.44 5.90
CA LEU A 116 0.71 13.04 6.25
C LEU A 116 1.47 12.56 5.00
N LEU A 117 0.80 11.83 4.12
CA LEU A 117 1.36 11.43 2.82
C LEU A 117 1.62 12.65 1.91
N LYS A 118 0.70 13.63 1.89
CA LYS A 118 0.92 14.91 1.21
C LYS A 118 2.12 15.67 1.75
N ARG A 119 2.26 15.69 3.08
CA ARG A 119 3.40 16.32 3.73
C ARG A 119 4.71 15.63 3.34
N LEU A 120 4.74 14.30 3.27
CA LEU A 120 5.90 13.55 2.78
C LEU A 120 6.26 13.96 1.35
N MET A 121 5.28 13.99 0.45
CA MET A 121 5.46 14.37 -0.95
C MET A 121 6.08 15.77 -1.11
N VAL A 122 5.67 16.74 -0.27
CA VAL A 122 6.17 18.13 -0.36
C VAL A 122 7.51 18.30 0.36
N SER A 123 7.68 17.73 1.55
CA SER A 123 8.87 17.94 2.39
C SER A 123 10.04 17.02 2.04
N ALA A 124 9.78 15.81 1.57
CA ALA A 124 10.78 14.79 1.23
C ALA A 124 10.34 14.02 -0.05
N PRO A 125 10.33 14.67 -1.22
CA PRO A 125 9.82 14.09 -2.47
C PRO A 125 10.59 12.85 -2.93
N GLY A 126 11.88 12.77 -2.63
CA GLY A 126 12.71 11.60 -2.93
C GLY A 126 12.24 10.38 -2.13
N THR A 127 12.08 10.56 -0.81
CA THR A 127 11.53 9.55 0.09
C THR A 127 10.12 9.14 -0.34
N TYR A 128 9.25 10.10 -0.68
CA TYR A 128 7.91 9.78 -1.19
C TYR A 128 7.96 8.85 -2.42
N ASN A 129 8.79 9.17 -3.41
CA ASN A 129 8.92 8.35 -4.62
C ASN A 129 9.45 6.95 -4.30
N HIS A 130 10.45 6.85 -3.41
CA HIS A 130 10.96 5.58 -2.90
C HIS A 130 9.83 4.76 -2.24
N SER A 131 9.07 5.36 -1.32
CA SER A 131 7.98 4.69 -0.60
C SER A 131 6.89 4.17 -1.53
N ILE A 132 6.52 4.90 -2.59
CA ILE A 132 5.51 4.45 -3.56
C ILE A 132 6.01 3.24 -4.36
N VAL A 133 7.27 3.24 -4.77
CA VAL A 133 7.85 2.11 -5.53
C VAL A 133 7.97 0.89 -4.62
N ALA A 134 8.52 1.04 -3.42
CA ALA A 134 8.65 -0.02 -2.42
C ALA A 134 7.28 -0.62 -2.08
N ALA A 135 6.22 0.20 -2.00
CA ALA A 135 4.86 -0.27 -1.75
C ALA A 135 4.33 -1.23 -2.83
N ASN A 136 4.70 -1.03 -4.11
CA ASN A 136 4.31 -1.95 -5.17
C ASN A 136 5.05 -3.31 -5.06
N LEU A 137 6.31 -3.30 -4.62
CA LEU A 137 7.06 -4.53 -4.35
C LEU A 137 6.46 -5.29 -3.17
N ALA A 138 6.17 -4.57 -2.09
CA ALA A 138 5.61 -5.15 -0.87
C ALA A 138 4.21 -5.72 -1.09
N GLU A 139 3.35 -5.04 -1.85
CA GLU A 139 2.01 -5.53 -2.17
C GLU A 139 2.07 -6.86 -2.94
N ALA A 140 2.85 -6.92 -4.02
CA ALA A 140 3.00 -8.13 -4.83
C ALA A 140 3.56 -9.32 -4.02
N ALA A 141 4.56 -9.05 -3.18
CA ALA A 141 5.15 -10.07 -2.31
C ALA A 141 4.17 -10.57 -1.24
N ALA A 142 3.39 -9.67 -0.63
CA ALA A 142 2.38 -10.02 0.36
C ALA A 142 1.25 -10.86 -0.24
N GLU A 143 0.79 -10.51 -1.45
CA GLU A 143 -0.20 -11.29 -2.18
C GLU A 143 0.31 -12.72 -2.48
N ALA A 144 1.56 -12.86 -2.92
CA ALA A 144 2.15 -14.15 -3.26
C ALA A 144 2.21 -15.14 -2.08
N VAL A 145 2.32 -14.64 -0.84
CA VAL A 145 2.43 -15.48 0.37
C VAL A 145 1.16 -15.54 1.22
N GLY A 146 0.05 -14.97 0.73
CA GLY A 146 -1.22 -14.89 1.44
C GLY A 146 -1.18 -14.02 2.70
N ALA A 147 -0.27 -13.06 2.78
CA ALA A 147 -0.27 -11.99 3.77
C ALA A 147 -1.29 -10.90 3.37
N ASN A 148 -1.43 -9.84 4.15
CA ASN A 148 -2.32 -8.72 3.81
C ASN A 148 -1.63 -7.71 2.86
N PRO A 149 -1.95 -7.69 1.55
CA PRO A 149 -1.27 -6.84 0.57
C PRO A 149 -1.51 -5.34 0.82
N VAL A 150 -2.73 -4.98 1.22
CA VAL A 150 -3.11 -3.60 1.50
C VAL A 150 -2.35 -3.06 2.72
N LEU A 151 -2.20 -3.89 3.76
CA LEU A 151 -1.44 -3.55 4.95
C LEU A 151 0.05 -3.34 4.63
N ALA A 152 0.66 -4.25 3.87
CA ALA A 152 2.06 -4.11 3.44
C ALA A 152 2.26 -2.83 2.61
N ARG A 153 1.35 -2.55 1.67
CA ARG A 153 1.36 -1.35 0.84
C ARG A 153 1.29 -0.06 1.67
N VAL A 154 0.33 0.02 2.60
CA VAL A 154 0.21 1.16 3.53
C VAL A 154 1.43 1.27 4.45
N GLY A 155 1.97 0.14 4.92
CA GLY A 155 3.21 0.07 5.67
C GLY A 155 4.35 0.79 4.94
N CYS A 156 4.57 0.45 3.66
CA CYS A 156 5.56 1.12 2.82
C CYS A 156 5.29 2.61 2.59
N TYR A 157 4.02 3.06 2.48
CA TYR A 157 3.73 4.50 2.32
C TYR A 157 4.23 5.35 3.49
N PHE A 158 4.32 4.78 4.70
CA PHE A 158 4.62 5.51 5.91
C PHE A 158 5.88 5.06 6.65
N HIS A 159 6.55 3.97 6.24
CA HIS A 159 7.72 3.41 6.93
C HIS A 159 8.82 4.46 7.19
N ASP A 160 8.98 5.38 6.25
CA ASP A 160 10.00 6.42 6.25
C ASP A 160 9.49 7.80 6.67
N ILE A 161 8.28 7.90 7.22
CA ILE A 161 7.62 9.20 7.45
C ILE A 161 8.40 10.12 8.40
N GLY A 162 9.25 9.56 9.27
CA GLY A 162 10.12 10.35 10.14
C GLY A 162 11.16 11.19 9.38
N LYS A 163 11.54 10.80 8.16
CA LYS A 163 12.50 11.55 7.32
C LYS A 163 12.04 12.99 7.05
N ILE A 164 10.73 13.28 7.12
CA ILE A 164 10.16 14.64 7.01
C ILE A 164 10.81 15.63 8.00
N ARG A 165 11.27 15.17 9.17
CA ARG A 165 11.87 16.04 10.19
C ARG A 165 13.19 16.64 9.73
N ARG A 166 14.00 15.86 8.99
CA ARG A 166 15.32 16.28 8.51
C ARG A 166 15.60 15.69 7.12
N PRO A 167 14.86 16.10 6.06
CA PRO A 167 14.89 15.44 4.75
C PRO A 167 16.29 15.40 4.13
N HIS A 168 17.05 16.49 4.27
CA HIS A 168 18.37 16.65 3.67
C HIS A 168 19.44 15.70 4.23
N PHE A 169 19.17 14.93 5.30
CA PHE A 169 20.08 13.89 5.78
C PHE A 169 19.85 12.53 5.11
N PHE A 170 18.94 12.44 4.13
CA PHE A 170 18.67 11.21 3.42
C PHE A 170 18.98 11.41 1.94
N VAL A 171 19.81 10.51 1.39
CA VAL A 171 20.45 10.66 0.07
C VAL A 171 19.44 10.88 -1.04
N GLU A 172 18.27 10.26 -0.96
CA GLU A 172 17.20 10.40 -1.94
C GLU A 172 16.61 11.83 -2.00
N ASN A 173 16.83 12.67 -0.98
CA ASN A 173 16.38 14.06 -0.92
C ASN A 173 17.53 15.08 -1.02
N GLN A 174 18.77 14.66 -1.27
CA GLN A 174 19.96 15.53 -1.35
C GLN A 174 20.24 16.04 -2.77
N ALA A 175 19.20 16.36 -3.54
CA ALA A 175 19.41 16.99 -4.85
C ALA A 175 20.21 18.30 -4.68
N ASP A 176 21.37 18.36 -5.36
CA ASP A 176 22.20 19.55 -5.56
C ASP A 176 22.91 20.15 -4.31
N ILE A 177 22.92 19.46 -3.17
CA ILE A 177 23.56 19.95 -1.92
C ILE A 177 24.79 19.15 -1.48
N GLY A 178 25.10 18.04 -2.17
CA GLY A 178 26.15 17.11 -1.77
C GLY A 178 25.77 16.25 -0.56
N ASN A 179 26.60 15.27 -0.23
CA ASN A 179 26.32 14.35 0.86
C ASN A 179 26.69 14.97 2.21
N ILE A 180 25.67 15.38 3.00
CA ILE A 180 25.87 16.01 4.32
C ILE A 180 26.67 15.11 5.28
N HIS A 181 26.59 13.79 5.12
CA HIS A 181 27.30 12.84 5.99
C HIS A 181 28.82 12.87 5.85
N GLU A 182 29.36 13.46 4.77
CA GLU A 182 30.81 13.62 4.61
C GLU A 182 31.41 14.56 5.66
N ASN A 183 30.60 15.46 6.22
CA ASN A 183 31.01 16.44 7.23
C ASN A 183 30.65 16.02 8.67
N LEU A 184 30.17 14.80 8.87
CA LEU A 184 29.72 14.29 10.17
C LEU A 184 30.55 13.09 10.61
N SER A 185 30.61 12.87 11.93
CA SER A 185 31.16 11.61 12.43
C SER A 185 30.24 10.43 12.02
N PRO A 186 30.79 9.22 11.83
CA PRO A 186 29.98 8.04 11.54
C PRO A 186 28.93 7.76 12.63
N THR A 187 29.27 7.98 13.89
CA THR A 187 28.35 7.82 15.04
C THR A 187 27.19 8.82 14.95
N THR A 188 27.48 10.10 14.71
CA THR A 188 26.43 11.12 14.54
C THR A 188 25.51 10.79 13.36
N SER A 189 26.07 10.31 12.25
CA SER A 189 25.28 9.86 11.09
C SER A 189 24.39 8.67 11.44
N SER A 190 24.91 7.70 12.22
CA SER A 190 24.15 6.56 12.73
C SER A 190 22.98 6.98 13.62
N ASP A 191 23.17 7.97 14.50
CA ASP A 191 22.13 8.50 15.39
C ASP A 191 21.02 9.22 14.60
N ILE A 192 21.39 10.02 13.60
CA ILE A 192 20.43 10.68 12.72
C ILE A 192 19.60 9.66 11.94
N LEU A 193 20.23 8.60 11.43
CA LEU A 193 19.51 7.52 10.79
C LEU A 193 18.61 6.79 11.79
N ASN A 194 19.02 6.52 13.03
CA ASN A 194 18.11 5.93 14.02
C ASN A 194 16.88 6.79 14.29
N ALA A 195 17.06 8.12 14.29
CA ALA A 195 15.99 9.05 14.63
C ALA A 195 14.78 8.96 13.69
N HIS A 196 14.95 8.63 12.39
CA HIS A 196 13.81 8.57 11.46
C HIS A 196 12.77 7.53 11.88
N VAL A 197 13.19 6.41 12.46
CA VAL A 197 12.29 5.37 12.96
C VAL A 197 11.50 5.91 14.15
N THR A 198 12.20 6.42 15.17
CA THR A 198 11.56 6.92 16.40
C THR A 198 10.67 8.14 16.16
N GLU A 199 11.11 9.07 15.32
CA GLU A 199 10.36 10.27 14.95
C GLU A 199 9.18 9.93 14.04
N GLY A 200 9.31 8.90 13.20
CA GLY A 200 8.23 8.36 12.39
C GLY A 200 7.11 7.77 13.25
N VAL A 201 7.45 6.90 14.21
CA VAL A 201 6.49 6.34 15.16
C VAL A 201 5.79 7.43 15.96
N GLU A 202 6.51 8.42 16.45
CA GLU A 202 5.94 9.54 17.21
C GLU A 202 4.99 10.39 16.35
N LEU A 203 5.37 10.67 15.11
CA LEU A 203 4.50 11.40 14.17
C LEU A 203 3.22 10.61 13.88
N LEU A 204 3.31 9.29 13.68
CA LEU A 204 2.13 8.45 13.47
C LEU A 204 1.21 8.39 14.70
N LYS A 205 1.76 8.44 15.92
CA LYS A 205 0.97 8.58 17.15
C LYS A 205 0.17 9.89 17.16
N GLN A 206 0.79 11.01 16.81
CA GLN A 206 0.14 12.32 16.76
C GLN A 206 -1.01 12.37 15.74
N TYR A 207 -0.88 11.62 14.65
CA TYR A 207 -1.92 11.49 13.62
C TYR A 207 -2.89 10.31 13.86
N HIS A 208 -2.85 9.69 15.04
CA HIS A 208 -3.77 8.62 15.45
C HIS A 208 -3.78 7.40 14.50
N PHE A 209 -2.63 7.09 13.90
CA PHE A 209 -2.50 5.92 13.02
C PHE A 209 -2.68 4.61 13.80
N PRO A 210 -3.22 3.56 13.17
CA PRO A 210 -3.37 2.25 13.78
C PRO A 210 -2.05 1.71 14.32
N THR A 211 -2.11 0.97 15.43
CA THR A 211 -0.91 0.40 16.08
C THR A 211 -0.10 -0.46 15.12
N THR A 212 -0.75 -1.28 14.31
CA THR A 212 -0.10 -2.15 13.32
C THR A 212 0.76 -1.37 12.31
N ILE A 213 0.35 -0.18 11.88
CA ILE A 213 1.18 0.65 10.98
C ILE A 213 2.38 1.22 11.73
N ARG A 214 2.18 1.68 12.97
CA ARG A 214 3.27 2.17 13.82
C ARG A 214 4.32 1.08 14.09
N GLU A 215 3.87 -0.15 14.28
CA GLU A 215 4.74 -1.31 14.48
C GLU A 215 5.54 -1.65 13.22
N ILE A 216 4.93 -1.63 12.03
CA ILE A 216 5.66 -1.79 10.76
C ILE A 216 6.73 -0.70 10.62
N VAL A 217 6.38 0.56 10.88
CA VAL A 217 7.34 1.68 10.84
C VAL A 217 8.47 1.49 11.86
N GLN A 218 8.18 0.99 13.05
CA GLN A 218 9.22 0.71 14.04
C GLN A 218 10.15 -0.44 13.61
N GLN A 219 9.61 -1.46 12.96
CA GLN A 219 10.28 -2.73 12.66
C GLN A 219 10.97 -2.76 11.31
N HIS A 220 10.69 -1.84 10.39
CA HIS A 220 11.09 -1.99 8.99
C HIS A 220 12.62 -2.04 8.76
N GLN A 221 13.44 -1.48 9.67
CA GLN A 221 14.89 -1.63 9.64
C GLN A 221 15.41 -2.78 10.52
N GLY A 222 14.55 -3.35 11.36
CA GLY A 222 14.89 -4.40 12.32
C GLY A 222 16.09 -4.01 13.18
N THR A 223 17.02 -4.95 13.31
CA THR A 223 18.31 -4.73 13.96
C THR A 223 19.47 -4.72 12.96
N THR A 224 19.20 -4.31 11.71
CA THR A 224 20.21 -4.32 10.64
C THR A 224 21.36 -3.34 10.94
N VAL A 225 22.53 -3.60 10.35
CA VAL A 225 23.73 -2.79 10.53
C VAL A 225 23.80 -1.70 9.47
N LYS A 226 24.07 -0.46 9.88
CA LYS A 226 24.43 0.66 8.99
C LYS A 226 25.88 0.50 8.49
N ARG A 227 26.09 -0.50 7.62
CA ARG A 227 27.42 -1.01 7.20
C ARG A 227 28.36 0.06 6.66
N TYR A 228 27.84 1.05 5.95
CA TYR A 228 28.65 2.16 5.41
C TYR A 228 29.34 2.93 6.54
N PHE A 229 28.57 3.40 7.53
CA PHE A 229 29.09 4.17 8.66
C PHE A 229 29.94 3.32 9.61
N TYR A 230 29.58 2.05 9.81
CA TYR A 230 30.42 1.13 10.57
C TYR A 230 31.82 0.97 9.94
N ARG A 231 31.88 0.75 8.62
CA ARG A 231 33.15 0.66 7.90
C ARG A 231 33.94 1.96 7.96
N GLN A 232 33.26 3.09 7.75
CA GLN A 232 33.87 4.42 7.83
C GLN A 232 34.50 4.65 9.22
N ALA A 233 33.85 4.21 10.30
CA ALA A 233 34.39 4.32 11.65
C ALA A 233 35.66 3.47 11.86
N LEU A 234 35.67 2.23 11.34
CA LEU A 234 36.85 1.36 11.38
C LEU A 234 38.02 1.96 10.57
N GLU A 235 37.74 2.52 9.40
CA GLU A 235 38.75 3.18 8.54
C GLU A 235 39.34 4.44 9.20
N GLN A 236 38.56 5.12 10.05
CA GLN A 236 39.02 6.24 10.88
C GLN A 236 39.80 5.79 12.13
N GLY A 237 39.96 4.49 12.35
CA GLY A 237 40.67 3.94 13.51
C GLY A 237 39.90 4.06 14.83
N LEU A 238 38.58 4.22 14.78
CA LEU A 238 37.74 4.25 15.98
C LEU A 238 37.57 2.84 16.54
N ASP A 239 37.66 2.71 17.87
CA ASP A 239 37.34 1.46 18.57
C ASP A 239 35.82 1.36 18.77
N VAL A 240 35.16 0.71 17.80
CA VAL A 240 33.70 0.57 17.75
C VAL A 240 33.30 -0.87 17.46
N ARG A 241 32.14 -1.28 18.00
CA ARG A 241 31.55 -2.60 17.73
C ARG A 241 30.49 -2.48 16.65
N GLU A 242 30.22 -3.59 15.96
CA GLU A 242 29.15 -3.66 14.96
C GLU A 242 27.77 -3.30 15.56
N ASP A 243 27.52 -3.72 16.80
CA ASP A 243 26.29 -3.43 17.54
C ASP A 243 26.05 -1.94 17.76
N ASP A 244 27.11 -1.13 17.85
CA ASP A 244 26.99 0.32 18.02
C ASP A 244 26.42 1.00 16.74
N PHE A 245 26.41 0.28 15.61
CA PHE A 245 25.85 0.70 14.32
C PHE A 245 24.62 -0.09 13.88
N ARG A 246 24.01 -0.88 14.78
CA ARG A 246 22.71 -1.51 14.50
C ARG A 246 21.57 -0.52 14.70
N TYR A 247 20.45 -0.78 14.03
CA TYR A 247 19.18 -0.18 14.39
C TYR A 247 18.68 -0.77 15.72
N PRO A 248 17.95 0.01 16.54
CA PRO A 248 17.50 -0.44 17.85
C PRO A 248 16.40 -1.52 17.79
N GLY A 249 15.79 -1.75 16.62
CA GLY A 249 14.71 -2.70 16.44
C GLY A 249 13.36 -2.27 17.03
N PRO A 250 12.45 -3.24 17.29
CA PRO A 250 12.68 -4.70 17.24
C PRO A 250 12.74 -5.26 15.82
N ARG A 251 13.11 -6.55 15.69
CA ARG A 251 12.99 -7.30 14.43
C ARG A 251 11.52 -7.43 14.00
N PRO A 252 11.23 -7.64 12.71
CA PRO A 252 9.89 -7.91 12.20
C PRO A 252 9.20 -9.06 12.93
N ARG A 253 7.96 -8.82 13.35
CA ARG A 253 7.11 -9.80 14.04
C ARG A 253 5.89 -10.26 13.25
N SER A 254 5.72 -9.74 12.05
CA SER A 254 4.68 -10.15 11.11
C SER A 254 5.25 -10.35 9.71
N LYS A 255 4.54 -11.11 8.88
CA LYS A 255 4.88 -11.28 7.47
C LYS A 255 4.95 -9.92 6.77
N GLU A 256 3.99 -9.03 7.03
CA GLU A 256 3.92 -7.70 6.42
C GLU A 256 5.09 -6.82 6.82
N ALA A 257 5.50 -6.80 8.10
CA ALA A 257 6.65 -6.02 8.54
C ALA A 257 7.95 -6.52 7.90
N ALA A 258 8.12 -7.84 7.78
CA ALA A 258 9.27 -8.45 7.13
C ALA A 258 9.29 -8.15 5.62
N ILE A 259 8.13 -8.21 4.96
CA ILE A 259 8.01 -7.87 3.54
C ILE A 259 8.32 -6.39 3.30
N VAL A 260 7.86 -5.48 4.18
CA VAL A 260 8.18 -4.04 4.08
C VAL A 260 9.68 -3.81 4.22
N MET A 261 10.35 -4.48 5.17
CA MET A 261 11.81 -4.44 5.33
C MET A 261 12.53 -4.88 4.05
N ILE A 262 12.13 -6.02 3.48
CA ILE A 262 12.76 -6.55 2.28
C ILE A 262 12.51 -5.61 1.10
N ALA A 263 11.28 -5.11 0.94
CA ALA A 263 10.90 -4.21 -0.15
C ALA A 263 11.67 -2.88 -0.11
N ASP A 264 11.80 -2.26 1.07
CA ASP A 264 12.61 -1.05 1.29
C ASP A 264 14.04 -1.25 0.78
N THR A 265 14.70 -2.31 1.27
CA THR A 265 16.10 -2.59 0.92
C THR A 265 16.27 -2.96 -0.56
N VAL A 266 15.37 -3.78 -1.11
CA VAL A 266 15.43 -4.17 -2.53
C VAL A 266 15.23 -2.95 -3.43
N GLU A 267 14.26 -2.08 -3.13
CA GLU A 267 14.02 -0.86 -3.89
C GLU A 267 15.24 0.07 -3.85
N ALA A 268 15.73 0.38 -2.65
CA ALA A 268 16.81 1.33 -2.46
C ALA A 268 18.10 0.87 -3.15
N SER A 269 18.41 -0.41 -3.06
CA SER A 269 19.60 -0.99 -3.67
C SER A 269 19.48 -1.18 -5.20
N ALA A 270 18.28 -1.52 -5.71
CA ALA A 270 18.06 -1.71 -7.15
C ALA A 270 18.31 -0.44 -7.97
N ARG A 271 18.13 0.76 -7.40
CA ARG A 271 18.43 2.05 -8.04
C ARG A 271 19.88 2.16 -8.52
N THR A 272 20.80 1.51 -7.81
CA THR A 272 22.26 1.56 -8.07
C THR A 272 22.79 0.31 -8.76
N LEU A 273 21.90 -0.63 -9.13
CA LEU A 273 22.29 -1.90 -9.73
C LEU A 273 22.91 -1.67 -11.12
N LYS A 274 24.12 -2.23 -11.31
CA LYS A 274 24.88 -2.14 -12.57
C LYS A 274 24.30 -3.03 -13.66
N ASP A 275 24.04 -4.29 -13.32
CA ASP A 275 23.41 -5.25 -14.23
C ASP A 275 21.90 -5.25 -14.02
N ARG A 276 21.17 -4.68 -14.99
CA ARG A 276 19.70 -4.58 -14.96
C ARG A 276 19.03 -5.65 -15.80
N SER A 277 19.74 -6.71 -16.17
CA SER A 277 19.13 -7.89 -16.79
C SER A 277 18.18 -8.58 -15.80
N THR A 278 17.22 -9.35 -16.32
CA THR A 278 16.30 -10.16 -15.49
C THR A 278 17.06 -11.08 -14.53
N GLU A 279 18.15 -11.69 -14.99
CA GLU A 279 19.01 -12.57 -14.16
C GLU A 279 19.75 -11.77 -13.09
N GLY A 280 20.38 -10.65 -13.46
CA GLY A 280 21.07 -9.77 -12.52
C GLY A 280 20.16 -9.21 -11.43
N ILE A 281 18.91 -8.89 -11.76
CA ILE A 281 17.89 -8.45 -10.81
C ILE A 281 17.49 -9.59 -9.87
N ARG A 282 17.21 -10.80 -10.40
CA ARG A 282 16.86 -11.97 -9.56
C ARG A 282 17.96 -12.30 -8.58
N ASP A 283 19.20 -12.37 -9.06
CA ASP A 283 20.36 -12.63 -8.21
C ASP A 283 20.54 -11.53 -7.15
N HIS A 284 20.23 -10.28 -7.49
CA HIS A 284 20.28 -9.17 -6.56
C HIS A 284 19.25 -9.30 -5.43
N VAL A 285 17.99 -9.54 -5.77
CA VAL A 285 16.92 -9.78 -4.78
C VAL A 285 17.27 -10.98 -3.89
N HIS A 286 17.72 -12.08 -4.50
CA HIS A 286 18.18 -13.27 -3.78
C HIS A 286 19.26 -12.93 -2.74
N ARG A 287 20.31 -12.21 -3.14
CA ARG A 287 21.41 -11.85 -2.23
C ARG A 287 20.95 -10.97 -1.07
N MET A 288 20.04 -10.02 -1.31
CA MET A 288 19.50 -9.17 -0.24
C MET A 288 18.71 -10.00 0.76
N LEU A 289 17.84 -10.88 0.27
CA LEU A 289 17.00 -11.74 1.10
C LEU A 289 17.85 -12.72 1.93
N GLN A 290 18.86 -13.35 1.33
CA GLN A 290 19.83 -14.19 2.06
C GLN A 290 20.64 -13.39 3.10
N GLY A 291 20.83 -12.08 2.88
CA GLY A 291 21.42 -11.17 3.86
C GLY A 291 20.60 -11.11 5.15
N PHE A 292 19.29 -10.94 5.04
CA PHE A 292 18.37 -10.91 6.19
C PHE A 292 18.29 -12.24 6.93
N VAL A 293 18.27 -13.36 6.19
CA VAL A 293 18.27 -14.71 6.76
C VAL A 293 19.54 -14.95 7.57
N ARG A 294 20.72 -14.61 7.03
CA ARG A 294 21.99 -14.78 7.74
C ARG A 294 22.14 -13.88 8.97
N ASP A 295 21.54 -12.69 8.95
CA ASP A 295 21.55 -11.74 10.07
C ASP A 295 20.41 -12.01 11.08
N GLY A 296 19.64 -13.09 10.90
CA GLY A 296 18.54 -13.48 11.79
C GLY A 296 17.38 -12.48 11.85
N GLN A 297 17.26 -11.58 10.86
CA GLN A 297 16.23 -10.52 10.90
C GLN A 297 14.81 -11.08 10.79
N LEU A 298 14.66 -12.29 10.23
CA LEU A 298 13.37 -12.91 9.95
C LEU A 298 12.96 -13.96 11.02
N ASP A 299 13.76 -14.13 12.08
CA ASP A 299 13.57 -15.18 13.08
C ASP A 299 12.30 -15.00 13.94
N GLU A 300 11.79 -13.77 14.04
CA GLU A 300 10.61 -13.42 14.84
C GLU A 300 9.32 -13.31 14.02
N CYS A 301 9.34 -13.64 12.73
CA CYS A 301 8.18 -13.56 11.83
C CYS A 301 7.82 -14.92 11.22
N ASP A 302 6.54 -15.10 10.87
CA ASP A 302 6.03 -16.38 10.36
C ASP A 302 6.27 -16.60 8.85
N LEU A 303 7.39 -16.12 8.29
CA LEU A 303 7.77 -16.42 6.90
C LEU A 303 8.50 -17.76 6.80
N SER A 304 7.90 -18.71 6.06
CA SER A 304 8.57 -19.98 5.76
C SER A 304 9.61 -19.85 4.65
N PHE A 305 10.51 -20.82 4.49
CA PHE A 305 11.42 -20.86 3.34
C PHE A 305 10.70 -20.87 1.99
N ARG A 306 9.51 -21.47 1.93
CA ARG A 306 8.65 -21.41 0.74
C ARG A 306 8.15 -19.99 0.49
N ASP A 307 7.71 -19.30 1.54
CA ASP A 307 7.26 -17.91 1.45
C ASP A 307 8.41 -17.01 0.95
N LEU A 308 9.63 -17.21 1.44
CA LEU A 308 10.80 -16.44 1.01
C LEU A 308 11.09 -16.59 -0.50
N HIS A 309 10.93 -17.79 -1.06
CA HIS A 309 11.08 -18.00 -2.50
C HIS A 309 10.00 -17.26 -3.30
N LEU A 310 8.75 -17.28 -2.82
CA LEU A 310 7.65 -16.54 -3.46
C LEU A 310 7.84 -15.02 -3.37
N VAL A 311 8.32 -14.52 -2.23
CA VAL A 311 8.70 -13.10 -2.05
C VAL A 311 9.79 -12.71 -3.03
N GLU A 312 10.84 -13.51 -3.14
CA GLU A 312 11.95 -13.28 -4.07
C GLU A 312 11.46 -13.18 -5.53
N GLU A 313 10.66 -14.14 -5.97
CA GLU A 313 10.10 -14.17 -7.33
C GLU A 313 9.19 -12.96 -7.59
N ALA A 314 8.26 -12.67 -6.67
CA ALA A 314 7.31 -11.57 -6.81
C ALA A 314 8.04 -10.22 -6.88
N MET A 315 9.00 -9.97 -5.98
CA MET A 315 9.76 -8.71 -5.97
C MET A 315 10.67 -8.60 -7.19
N ALA A 316 11.36 -9.66 -7.59
CA ALA A 316 12.22 -9.63 -8.78
C ALA A 316 11.41 -9.30 -10.04
N ASN A 317 10.24 -9.92 -10.22
CA ASN A 317 9.35 -9.64 -11.34
C ASN A 317 8.84 -8.19 -11.32
N MET A 318 8.53 -7.64 -10.15
CA MET A 318 8.13 -6.24 -10.01
C MET A 318 9.27 -5.27 -10.35
N VAL A 319 10.48 -5.53 -9.86
CA VAL A 319 11.67 -4.74 -10.17
C VAL A 319 11.95 -4.77 -11.68
N VAL A 320 11.91 -5.95 -12.30
CA VAL A 320 12.03 -6.12 -13.77
C VAL A 320 10.98 -5.27 -14.48
N SER A 321 9.71 -5.34 -14.08
CA SER A 321 8.63 -4.54 -14.69
C SER A 321 8.90 -3.04 -14.61
N ILE A 322 9.30 -2.53 -13.44
CA ILE A 322 9.57 -1.11 -13.20
C ILE A 322 10.74 -0.60 -14.06
N TYR A 323 11.81 -1.39 -14.20
CA TYR A 323 13.01 -0.96 -14.93
C TYR A 323 12.97 -1.28 -16.44
N HIS A 324 12.27 -2.32 -16.88
CA HIS A 324 12.13 -2.65 -18.30
C HIS A 324 10.97 -1.94 -19.02
N ALA A 325 9.93 -1.47 -18.30
CA ALA A 325 8.91 -0.59 -18.88
C ALA A 325 9.48 0.76 -19.40
N ARG A 326 10.75 1.05 -19.11
CA ARG A 326 11.48 2.25 -19.58
C ARG A 326 12.34 2.02 -20.83
N ILE A 327 12.32 0.85 -21.47
CA ILE A 327 13.02 0.66 -22.76
C ILE A 327 12.16 1.26 -23.88
N GLU A 328 12.67 2.32 -24.49
CA GLU A 328 12.12 3.01 -25.66
C GLU A 328 11.83 2.03 -26.80
N TYR A 329 10.68 2.21 -27.46
CA TYR A 329 10.48 1.68 -28.79
C TYR A 329 11.62 2.18 -29.69
N PRO A 330 12.28 1.32 -30.48
CA PRO A 330 13.26 1.78 -31.46
C PRO A 330 12.60 2.83 -32.35
N ALA A 331 13.14 4.05 -32.35
CA ALA A 331 12.78 5.06 -33.34
C ALA A 331 12.92 4.39 -34.71
N ALA A 332 11.85 4.46 -35.51
CA ALA A 332 11.82 3.86 -36.85
C ALA A 332 13.10 4.25 -37.58
N VAL A 333 13.82 3.23 -38.05
CA VAL A 333 15.08 3.38 -38.77
C VAL A 333 14.84 4.35 -39.91
N ALA A 334 15.52 5.51 -39.88
CA ALA A 334 15.58 6.39 -41.03
C ALA A 334 16.21 5.60 -42.18
N GLU A 335 15.41 5.34 -43.20
CA GLU A 335 15.82 4.63 -44.41
C GLU A 335 16.92 5.48 -45.08
N THR A 336 18.17 5.08 -44.88
CA THR A 336 19.33 5.71 -45.50
C THR A 336 19.24 5.50 -47.01
N ALA A 337 19.04 6.60 -47.73
CA ALA A 337 19.23 6.69 -49.16
C ALA A 337 20.57 6.05 -49.58
N ARG A 338 20.49 5.00 -50.39
CA ARG A 338 21.61 4.56 -51.23
C ARG A 338 21.19 4.73 -52.68
N GLY A 339 21.79 5.72 -53.33
CA GLY A 339 21.69 5.92 -54.76
C GLY A 339 22.43 4.84 -55.54
N GLY A 340 21.96 4.63 -56.78
CA GLY A 340 22.74 4.05 -57.86
C GLY A 340 22.02 2.94 -58.62
N ALA A 341 21.31 3.29 -59.68
CA ALA A 341 21.61 2.85 -61.06
C ALA A 341 20.43 3.15 -61.99
N ALA A 342 20.73 3.82 -63.10
CA ALA A 342 19.81 4.20 -64.15
C ALA A 342 19.20 2.98 -64.85
N VAL A 343 17.90 3.06 -65.16
CA VAL A 343 17.29 2.37 -66.29
C VAL A 343 16.43 3.38 -67.04
N ASP A 344 16.87 3.64 -68.27
CA ASP A 344 16.24 4.44 -69.29
C ASP A 344 15.20 3.58 -70.03
N THR A 345 13.93 3.99 -70.01
CA THR A 345 12.93 3.63 -71.04
C THR A 345 11.90 4.74 -71.17
N THR A 346 12.16 5.65 -72.11
CA THR A 346 11.24 6.25 -73.09
C THR A 346 9.72 6.01 -72.91
N GLY A 347 8.94 7.11 -72.89
CA GLY A 347 7.57 7.08 -73.42
C GLY A 347 6.59 8.13 -72.88
N GLY A 348 6.37 9.20 -73.66
CA GLY A 348 5.07 9.85 -73.82
C GLY A 348 4.60 10.83 -72.73
N GLY A 349 4.57 12.12 -73.05
CA GLY A 349 4.13 13.17 -72.14
C GLY A 349 2.63 13.41 -72.10
N HIS A 350 2.18 14.21 -71.12
CA HIS A 350 1.33 15.37 -71.37
C HIS A 350 1.31 16.31 -70.16
N ASP A 351 0.97 17.54 -70.49
CA ASP A 351 0.95 18.80 -69.76
C ASP A 351 0.05 18.80 -68.51
N GLY A 352 0.36 19.60 -67.49
CA GLY A 352 -0.54 19.80 -66.35
C GLY A 352 0.11 20.26 -65.04
N THR A 353 0.06 21.56 -64.82
CA THR A 353 0.52 22.35 -63.67
C THR A 353 -0.04 21.96 -62.29
N LEU A 354 0.86 22.02 -61.30
CA LEU A 354 0.75 22.54 -59.92
C LEU A 354 -0.65 22.61 -59.27
N ASP A 355 -0.84 21.95 -58.14
CA ASP A 355 -1.09 22.65 -56.86
C ASP A 355 -1.02 21.70 -55.65
N ALA A 356 -0.49 22.27 -54.56
CA ALA A 356 -0.19 21.63 -53.29
C ALA A 356 -1.39 21.63 -52.34
N GLU A 357 -1.64 20.52 -51.64
CA GLU A 357 -2.32 20.52 -50.34
C GLU A 357 -1.66 19.50 -49.40
N ASP A 358 -0.75 20.00 -48.56
CA ASP A 358 -0.32 19.34 -47.31
C ASP A 358 -1.29 19.77 -46.20
N LYS A 359 -2.11 18.83 -45.71
CA LYS A 359 -2.99 19.02 -44.56
C LYS A 359 -2.26 18.55 -43.30
N THR A 360 -1.47 19.45 -42.71
CA THR A 360 -1.01 19.33 -41.33
C THR A 360 -1.84 20.23 -40.40
N ILE A 361 -2.43 19.60 -39.39
CA ILE A 361 -3.25 20.23 -38.33
C ILE A 361 -2.30 21.00 -37.38
N PRO A 362 -2.51 22.30 -37.08
CA PRO A 362 -1.64 23.03 -36.17
C PRO A 362 -1.94 22.72 -34.69
N LEU A 363 -0.90 22.48 -33.89
CA LEU A 363 -0.96 22.42 -32.42
C LEU A 363 -1.17 23.83 -31.81
N PRO A 364 -1.91 23.94 -30.68
CA PRO A 364 -2.20 25.23 -30.05
C PRO A 364 -0.96 25.85 -29.38
N ARG A 365 -0.81 27.17 -29.52
CA ARG A 365 0.27 27.96 -28.89
C ARG A 365 0.02 28.16 -27.38
N PRO A 366 1.08 28.20 -26.55
CA PRO A 366 0.94 28.48 -25.12
C PRO A 366 0.57 29.95 -24.85
N ALA A 367 -0.24 30.16 -23.80
CA ALA A 367 -0.73 31.48 -23.38
C ALA A 367 0.39 32.39 -22.83
N PRO A 368 0.29 33.73 -23.00
CA PRO A 368 1.28 34.67 -22.49
C PRO A 368 1.21 34.85 -20.96
N ARG A 369 2.39 34.97 -20.32
CA ARG A 369 2.54 35.23 -18.88
C ARG A 369 1.99 36.62 -18.50
N PRO A 370 1.36 36.80 -17.33
CA PRO A 370 0.89 38.09 -16.86
C PRO A 370 2.07 39.01 -16.47
N ARG A 371 1.93 40.31 -16.75
CA ARG A 371 2.90 41.36 -16.43
C ARG A 371 2.93 41.64 -14.92
N PRO A 372 4.08 42.05 -14.35
CA PRO A 372 4.15 42.50 -12.96
C PRO A 372 3.46 43.86 -12.77
N SER A 373 2.75 44.01 -11.66
CA SER A 373 2.10 45.24 -11.21
C SER A 373 3.12 46.29 -10.75
N PRO A 374 2.90 47.59 -11.03
CA PRO A 374 3.76 48.65 -10.53
C PRO A 374 3.51 48.94 -9.03
N SER A 375 4.61 49.29 -8.36
CA SER A 375 4.86 49.73 -6.97
C SER A 375 3.68 50.10 -6.09
#